data_AF-A0A837HUA6-F1
#
_entry.id   AF-A0A837HUA6-F1
#
_cell.length_a   1.000
_cell.length_b   1.000
_cell.length_c   1.000
_cell.angle_alpha   90.00
_cell.angle_beta   90.00
_cell.angle_gamma   90.00
#
_symmetry.space_group_name_H-M   'P 1'
#
loop_
_entity.id
_entity.type
_entity.pdbx_description
1 polymer ?
#
loop_
_entity_poly.entity_id
_entity_poly.type
_entity_poly.pdbx_seq_one_letter_code
_entity_poly.pdbx_strand_id
1 'polypeptide(L)'
;MNGTYFCPPDYASCGGKVNSFDFAVWNNRNKKWINATTLFWGGRGMMVFRPGSAQFFPCAGCVGAPADITGGIVNYPSLVSGGQVLVSDGAKGTRSGIGFGGGKLFLVVARSSSYFDLANIFKSLGAQEALNLDGGGSVALYDGGYKVGPGRNLPNAVIIK
;
A
#
# COMPACT_ATOMS: atom_id res chain seq x y z
N MET A 1 4.31 -1.92 8.74
CA MET A 1 2.87 -1.90 8.39
C MET A 1 2.58 -3.05 7.43
N ASN A 2 1.35 -3.56 7.40
CA ASN A 2 0.94 -4.54 6.37
C ASN A 2 1.18 -4.01 4.95
N GLY A 3 1.26 -4.90 3.96
CA GLY A 3 1.60 -4.54 2.58
C GLY A 3 0.45 -4.69 1.58
N THR A 4 0.70 -5.44 0.50
CA THR A 4 -0.23 -5.57 -0.64
C THR A 4 -1.44 -6.43 -0.29
N TYR A 5 -2.50 -6.34 -1.09
CA TYR A 5 -3.50 -7.41 -1.10
C TYR A 5 -2.84 -8.75 -1.41
N PHE A 6 -3.41 -9.80 -0.85
CA PHE A 6 -3.00 -11.18 -1.04
C PHE A 6 -4.23 -12.09 -0.91
N CYS A 7 -4.06 -13.37 -1.19
CA CYS A 7 -5.08 -14.38 -0.95
C CYS A 7 -4.97 -14.89 0.49
N PRO A 8 -5.86 -14.49 1.43
CA PRO A 8 -5.69 -14.86 2.81
C PRO A 8 -6.21 -16.28 3.10
N PRO A 9 -5.70 -16.93 4.16
CA PRO A 9 -6.06 -18.31 4.50
C PRO A 9 -7.53 -18.50 4.91
N ASP A 10 -8.20 -17.44 5.34
CA ASP A 10 -9.59 -17.44 5.81
C ASP A 10 -10.62 -17.37 4.68
N TYR A 11 -10.20 -17.24 3.42
CA TYR A 11 -11.11 -17.12 2.27
C TYR A 11 -11.13 -18.43 1.49
N ALA A 12 -12.30 -19.09 1.39
CA ALA A 12 -12.44 -20.35 0.66
C ALA A 12 -11.99 -20.24 -0.82
N SER A 13 -12.20 -19.08 -1.45
CA SER A 13 -11.75 -18.76 -2.81
C SER A 13 -10.22 -18.71 -2.98
N CYS A 14 -9.46 -18.77 -1.88
CA CYS A 14 -8.01 -18.81 -1.86
C CYS A 14 -7.42 -20.22 -1.79
N GLY A 15 -8.26 -21.26 -1.82
CA GLY A 15 -7.81 -22.64 -1.92
C GLY A 15 -6.76 -22.82 -3.02
N GLY A 16 -5.61 -23.41 -2.68
CA GLY A 16 -4.49 -23.65 -3.60
C GLY A 16 -3.55 -22.46 -3.84
N LYS A 17 -3.84 -21.27 -3.30
CA LYS A 17 -3.03 -20.05 -3.47
C LYS A 17 -2.93 -19.19 -2.20
N VAL A 18 -3.05 -19.83 -1.04
CA VAL A 18 -2.98 -19.16 0.26
C VAL A 18 -1.64 -18.42 0.41
N ASN A 19 -1.71 -17.18 0.91
CA ASN A 19 -0.59 -16.26 1.08
C ASN A 19 0.12 -15.84 -0.22
N SER A 20 -0.44 -16.17 -1.40
CA SER A 20 0.04 -15.61 -2.66
C SER A 20 -0.47 -14.18 -2.84
N PHE A 21 0.31 -13.36 -3.52
CA PHE A 21 -0.06 -12.01 -3.91
C PHE A 21 0.41 -11.78 -5.35
N ASP A 22 -0.38 -11.03 -6.12
CA ASP A 22 -0.05 -10.72 -7.51
C ASP A 22 0.53 -9.32 -7.66
N PHE A 23 0.33 -8.44 -6.67
CA PHE A 23 0.84 -7.07 -6.71
C PHE A 23 2.37 -7.04 -6.70
N ALA A 24 2.94 -6.15 -7.50
CA ALA A 24 4.38 -5.99 -7.54
C ALA A 24 4.90 -5.31 -6.26
N VAL A 25 5.97 -5.86 -5.70
CA VAL A 25 6.62 -5.32 -4.49
C VAL A 25 8.13 -5.46 -4.62
N TRP A 26 8.85 -4.43 -4.18
CA TRP A 26 10.30 -4.44 -4.16
C TRP A 26 10.80 -5.27 -2.97
N ASN A 27 11.59 -6.29 -3.24
CA ASN A 27 12.34 -7.00 -2.21
C ASN A 27 13.70 -6.30 -2.02
N ASN A 28 13.82 -5.47 -0.99
CA ASN A 28 15.04 -4.70 -0.74
C ASN A 28 16.26 -5.56 -0.37
N ARG A 29 16.06 -6.78 0.13
CA ARG A 29 17.17 -7.72 0.42
C ARG A 29 17.75 -8.27 -0.89
N ASN A 30 16.87 -8.69 -1.81
CA ASN A 30 17.25 -9.34 -3.06
C ASN A 30 17.42 -8.37 -4.23
N LYS A 31 17.17 -7.07 -4.00
CA LYS A 31 17.28 -5.99 -5.00
C LYS A 31 16.51 -6.27 -6.29
N LYS A 32 15.29 -6.79 -6.16
CA LYS A 32 14.42 -7.09 -7.30
C LYS A 32 12.95 -6.86 -7.00
N TRP A 33 12.20 -6.55 -8.05
CA TRP A 33 10.74 -6.59 -8.02
C TRP A 33 10.26 -8.04 -8.00
N ILE A 34 9.40 -8.36 -7.04
CA ILE A 34 8.57 -9.56 -7.05
C ILE A 34 7.33 -9.23 -7.89
N ASN A 35 6.89 -10.15 -8.74
CA ASN A 35 5.73 -10.00 -9.63
C ASN A 35 5.80 -8.77 -10.56
N ALA A 36 6.99 -8.40 -11.05
CA ALA A 36 7.13 -7.29 -12.00
C ALA A 36 6.27 -7.47 -13.27
N THR A 37 5.99 -8.71 -13.67
CA THR A 37 5.15 -9.04 -14.80
C THR A 37 3.69 -8.59 -14.64
N THR A 38 3.23 -8.21 -13.45
CA THR A 38 1.84 -7.73 -13.22
C THR A 38 1.73 -6.20 -13.19
N LEU A 39 2.84 -5.48 -13.41
CA LEU A 39 2.87 -4.01 -13.41
C LEU A 39 1.95 -3.40 -14.48
N PHE A 40 1.72 -4.09 -15.59
CA PHE A 40 0.84 -3.62 -16.66
C PHE A 40 -0.64 -3.59 -16.28
N TRP A 41 -1.04 -4.16 -15.13
CA TRP A 41 -2.45 -4.19 -14.72
C TRP A 41 -2.93 -2.78 -14.36
N GLY A 42 -4.03 -2.36 -14.99
CA GLY A 42 -4.60 -1.02 -14.85
C GLY A 42 -5.18 -0.72 -13.46
N GLY A 43 -5.41 0.57 -13.19
CA GLY A 43 -6.06 1.07 -11.97
C GLY A 43 -5.17 1.10 -10.72
N ARG A 44 -3.93 0.58 -10.79
CA ARG A 44 -3.02 0.48 -9.64
C ARG A 44 -2.07 1.68 -9.55
N GLY A 45 -1.87 2.17 -8.34
CA GLY A 45 -0.82 3.12 -8.02
C GLY A 45 0.46 2.43 -7.56
N MET A 46 1.58 3.14 -7.62
CA MET A 46 2.87 2.68 -7.15
C MET A 46 3.53 3.74 -6.28
N MET A 47 4.05 3.33 -5.13
CA MET A 47 4.94 4.14 -4.32
C MET A 47 6.34 3.57 -4.37
N VAL A 48 7.32 4.43 -4.64
CA VAL A 48 8.73 4.11 -4.80
C VAL A 48 9.55 4.96 -3.83
N PHE A 49 10.60 4.36 -3.26
CA PHE A 49 11.52 5.00 -2.34
C PHE A 49 12.95 4.92 -2.85
N ARG A 50 13.68 6.01 -2.70
CA ARG A 50 15.11 6.15 -2.97
C ARG A 50 15.78 6.80 -1.75
N PRO A 51 17.11 6.82 -1.67
CA PRO A 51 17.78 7.56 -0.60
C PRO A 51 17.25 9.00 -0.50
N GLY A 52 16.71 9.36 0.66
CA GLY A 52 16.17 10.70 0.95
C GLY A 52 14.91 11.11 0.18
N SER A 53 14.28 10.25 -0.62
CA SER A 53 13.11 10.64 -1.43
C SER A 53 12.06 9.54 -1.58
N ALA A 54 10.80 9.97 -1.67
CA ALA A 54 9.66 9.14 -2.03
C ALA A 54 9.05 9.70 -3.32
N GLN A 55 8.55 8.81 -4.17
CA GLN A 55 7.88 9.15 -5.41
C GLN A 55 6.60 8.32 -5.52
N PHE A 56 5.54 8.96 -5.99
CA PHE A 56 4.27 8.32 -6.26
C PHE A 56 3.97 8.35 -7.75
N PHE A 57 3.39 7.26 -8.22
CA PHE A 57 2.85 7.14 -9.56
C PHE A 57 1.39 6.70 -9.44
N PRO A 58 0.41 7.52 -9.87
CA PRO A 58 -1.01 7.13 -9.82
C PRO A 58 -1.33 5.95 -10.76
N CYS A 59 -0.45 5.68 -11.73
CA CYS A 59 -0.51 4.56 -12.68
C CYS A 59 0.81 3.80 -12.69
N ALA A 60 0.83 2.59 -12.10
CA ALA A 60 2.00 1.72 -12.08
C ALA A 60 2.39 1.23 -13.49
N GLY A 61 1.40 0.82 -14.29
CA GLY A 61 1.63 0.31 -15.65
C GLY A 61 2.20 1.36 -16.62
N CYS A 62 2.02 2.64 -16.34
CA CYS A 62 2.53 3.73 -17.17
C CYS A 62 4.04 3.94 -17.01
N VAL A 63 4.66 3.40 -15.95
CA VAL A 63 6.07 3.64 -15.62
C VAL A 63 6.90 2.35 -15.54
N GLY A 64 6.26 1.18 -15.56
CA GLY A 64 6.93 -0.10 -15.52
C GLY A 64 7.63 -0.37 -14.18
N ALA A 65 8.83 -0.95 -14.23
CA ALA A 65 9.59 -1.38 -13.06
C ALA A 65 10.83 -0.48 -12.83
N PRO A 66 10.73 0.60 -12.06
CA PRO A 66 11.87 1.45 -11.76
C PRO A 66 13.03 0.67 -11.11
N ALA A 67 14.24 0.94 -11.58
CA ALA A 67 15.49 0.49 -10.97
C ALA A 67 16.05 1.54 -10.00
N ASP A 68 17.13 1.17 -9.29
CA ASP A 68 17.85 2.03 -8.34
C ASP A 68 16.96 2.58 -7.21
N ILE A 69 16.18 1.68 -6.61
CA ILE A 69 15.24 1.96 -5.53
C ILE A 69 15.59 1.19 -4.26
N THR A 70 15.20 1.73 -3.11
CA THR A 70 15.35 1.11 -1.80
C THR A 70 14.03 0.52 -1.27
N GLY A 71 12.92 0.89 -1.90
CA GLY A 71 11.58 0.42 -1.57
C GLY A 71 10.63 0.64 -2.73
N GLY A 72 9.59 -0.19 -2.82
CA GLY A 72 8.62 -0.15 -3.91
C GLY A 72 7.41 -1.01 -3.57
N ILE A 73 6.21 -0.47 -3.72
CA ILE A 73 4.97 -1.20 -3.50
C ILE A 73 3.90 -0.71 -4.48
N VAL A 74 3.23 -1.65 -5.12
CA VAL A 74 2.08 -1.40 -5.99
C VAL A 74 0.81 -1.83 -5.28
N ASN A 75 -0.23 -1.00 -5.35
CA ASN A 75 -1.52 -1.37 -4.76
C ASN A 75 -2.70 -0.63 -5.40
N TYR A 76 -3.91 -0.93 -4.91
CA TYR A 76 -5.17 -0.32 -5.32
C TYR A 76 -5.99 0.12 -4.10
N PRO A 77 -6.78 1.21 -4.19
CA PRO A 77 -6.66 2.29 -5.17
C PRO A 77 -5.55 3.29 -4.82
N SER A 78 -5.14 4.09 -5.79
CA SER A 78 -4.50 5.38 -5.56
C SER A 78 -5.47 6.29 -4.79
N LEU A 79 -5.04 6.94 -3.71
CA LEU A 79 -5.92 7.71 -2.82
C LEU A 79 -5.84 9.21 -3.07
N VAL A 80 -4.63 9.76 -3.07
CA VAL A 80 -4.36 11.19 -3.24
C VAL A 80 -3.21 11.36 -4.21
N SER A 81 -3.31 12.32 -5.13
CA SER A 81 -2.17 12.78 -5.93
C SER A 81 -2.17 14.28 -6.15
N GLY A 82 -1.01 14.94 -5.95
CA GLY A 82 -0.92 16.39 -5.96
C GLY A 82 -1.89 17.08 -5.01
N GLY A 83 -2.23 16.43 -3.89
CA GLY A 83 -3.24 16.89 -2.92
C GLY A 83 -4.71 16.74 -3.38
N GLN A 84 -4.95 16.16 -4.55
CA GLN A 84 -6.29 15.84 -5.07
C GLN A 84 -6.71 14.44 -4.66
N VAL A 85 -7.94 14.29 -4.19
CA VAL A 85 -8.52 12.98 -3.84
C VAL A 85 -8.95 12.28 -5.13
N LEU A 86 -8.52 11.02 -5.31
CA LEU A 86 -8.72 10.24 -6.54
C LEU A 86 -9.82 9.18 -6.44
N VAL A 87 -10.44 9.05 -5.28
CA VAL A 87 -11.47 8.04 -4.98
C VAL A 87 -12.77 8.72 -4.60
N SER A 88 -13.89 8.06 -4.87
CA SER A 88 -15.21 8.43 -4.38
C SER A 88 -15.56 7.66 -3.12
N ASP A 89 -16.61 8.10 -2.42
CA ASP A 89 -17.10 7.43 -1.23
C ASP A 89 -17.67 6.04 -1.53
N GLY A 90 -17.75 5.19 -0.51
CA GLY A 90 -18.20 3.81 -0.66
C GLY A 90 -18.11 2.98 0.61
N ALA A 91 -17.93 1.67 0.44
CA ALA A 91 -17.99 0.71 1.53
C ALA A 91 -16.91 0.97 2.60
N LYS A 92 -17.36 0.95 3.87
CA LYS A 92 -16.52 1.18 5.04
C LYS A 92 -15.90 -0.11 5.56
N GLY A 93 -14.72 0.00 6.15
CA GLY A 93 -14.02 -1.09 6.81
C GLY A 93 -12.79 -0.59 7.56
N THR A 94 -11.98 -1.50 8.09
CA THR A 94 -10.64 -1.14 8.57
C THR A 94 -9.71 -1.00 7.37
N ARG A 95 -9.14 0.19 7.19
CA ARG A 95 -8.25 0.54 6.09
C ARG A 95 -6.86 0.88 6.62
N SER A 96 -5.86 0.65 5.79
CA SER A 96 -4.52 1.21 6.01
C SER A 96 -3.99 1.80 4.71
N GLY A 97 -3.01 2.68 4.83
CA GLY A 97 -2.40 3.31 3.68
C GLY A 97 -1.03 3.86 4.01
N ILE A 98 -0.33 4.26 2.96
CA ILE A 98 0.93 4.98 3.02
C ILE A 98 0.85 6.26 2.17
N GLY A 99 1.38 7.35 2.68
CA GLY A 99 1.38 8.63 1.99
C GLY A 99 2.58 9.48 2.36
N PHE A 100 2.87 10.51 1.58
CA PHE A 100 3.92 11.46 1.90
C PHE A 100 3.55 12.88 1.49
N GLY A 101 4.13 13.87 2.17
CA GLY A 101 3.93 15.29 1.93
C GLY A 101 4.66 16.13 2.97
N GLY A 102 5.13 17.32 2.59
CA GLY A 102 5.84 18.23 3.50
C GLY A 102 7.07 17.61 4.18
N GLY A 103 7.78 16.71 3.50
CA GLY A 103 8.95 15.99 4.04
C GLY A 103 8.63 14.88 5.04
N LYS A 104 7.36 14.51 5.21
CA LYS A 104 6.92 13.46 6.15
C LYS A 104 6.39 12.24 5.40
N LEU A 105 6.65 11.07 5.97
CA LEU A 105 6.01 9.81 5.60
C LEU A 105 4.87 9.53 6.59
N PHE A 106 3.71 9.19 6.07
CA PHE A 106 2.52 8.88 6.84
C PHE A 106 2.17 7.40 6.67
N LEU A 107 2.02 6.69 7.78
CA LEU A 107 1.48 5.34 7.85
C LEU A 107 0.18 5.44 8.64
N VAL A 108 -0.96 5.25 7.97
CA VAL A 108 -2.28 5.49 8.56
C VAL A 108 -3.04 4.19 8.67
N VAL A 109 -3.71 4.01 9.81
CA VAL A 109 -4.77 3.02 10.00
C VAL A 109 -6.04 3.76 10.37
N ALA A 110 -7.13 3.49 9.66
CA ALA A 110 -8.44 4.08 9.91
C ALA A 110 -9.50 2.98 10.07
N ARG A 111 -10.30 3.06 11.14
CA ARG A 111 -11.43 2.14 11.38
C ARG A 111 -12.72 2.76 10.86
N SER A 112 -13.67 1.92 10.44
CA SER A 112 -14.96 2.38 9.88
C SER A 112 -14.80 3.42 8.76
N SER A 113 -13.80 3.21 7.90
CA SER A 113 -13.34 4.15 6.88
C SER A 113 -13.65 3.60 5.49
N SER A 114 -14.24 4.42 4.63
CA SER A 114 -14.18 4.20 3.18
C SER A 114 -12.79 4.57 2.64
N TYR A 115 -12.52 4.33 1.36
CA TYR A 115 -11.29 4.85 0.74
C TYR A 115 -11.31 6.38 0.64
N PHE A 116 -12.49 6.99 0.45
CA PHE A 116 -12.66 8.43 0.46
C PHE A 116 -12.37 9.04 1.83
N ASP A 117 -12.86 8.42 2.91
CA ASP A 117 -12.51 8.81 4.28
C ASP A 117 -10.99 8.75 4.48
N LEU A 118 -10.34 7.65 4.06
CA LEU A 118 -8.89 7.47 4.20
C LEU A 118 -8.10 8.51 3.40
N ALA A 119 -8.51 8.82 2.17
CA ALA A 119 -7.88 9.84 1.34
C ALA A 119 -7.97 11.24 1.99
N ASN A 120 -9.13 11.59 2.56
CA ASN A 120 -9.31 12.85 3.27
C ASN A 120 -8.52 12.91 4.59
N ILE A 121 -8.33 11.78 5.28
CA ILE A 121 -7.42 11.70 6.45
C ILE A 121 -5.99 12.02 6.00
N PHE A 122 -5.49 11.40 4.94
CA PHE A 122 -4.15 11.70 4.40
C PHE A 122 -3.99 13.18 4.03
N LYS A 123 -4.97 13.74 3.32
CA LYS A 123 -4.98 15.15 2.94
C LYS A 123 -4.94 16.06 4.17
N SER A 124 -5.73 15.74 5.21
CA SER A 124 -5.78 16.51 6.46
C SER A 124 -4.47 16.44 7.25
N LEU A 125 -3.74 15.34 7.15
CA LEU A 125 -2.39 15.20 7.72
C LEU A 125 -1.30 15.94 6.93
N GLY A 126 -1.63 16.48 5.75
CA GLY A 126 -0.70 17.19 4.86
C GLY A 126 0.00 16.30 3.84
N ALA A 127 -0.48 15.07 3.60
CA ALA A 127 0.02 14.25 2.51
C ALA A 127 -0.42 14.83 1.16
N GLN A 128 0.53 14.89 0.22
CA GLN A 128 0.27 15.28 -1.17
C GLN A 128 0.03 14.05 -2.05
N GLU A 129 0.63 12.92 -1.67
CA GLU A 129 0.50 11.64 -2.35
C GLU A 129 0.08 10.57 -1.35
N ALA A 130 -0.82 9.66 -1.73
CA ALA A 130 -1.23 8.55 -0.88
C ALA A 130 -1.71 7.33 -1.68
N LEU A 131 -1.41 6.15 -1.15
CA LEU A 131 -1.74 4.85 -1.70
C LEU A 131 -2.38 3.96 -0.63
N ASN A 132 -3.48 3.31 -0.97
CA ASN A 132 -4.14 2.35 -0.08
C ASN A 132 -3.31 1.05 0.07
N LEU A 133 -3.35 0.44 1.25
CA LEU A 133 -2.76 -0.88 1.54
C LEU A 133 -3.85 -1.93 1.82
N ASP A 134 -3.47 -3.19 2.03
CA ASP A 134 -4.46 -4.24 2.32
C ASP A 134 -5.28 -3.93 3.58
N GLY A 135 -6.58 -4.21 3.52
CA GLY A 135 -7.56 -3.82 4.52
C GLY A 135 -8.03 -4.96 5.42
N GLY A 136 -9.08 -4.70 6.18
CA GLY A 136 -9.77 -5.71 7.00
C GLY A 136 -8.85 -6.36 8.03
N GLY A 137 -8.93 -7.69 8.17
CA GLY A 137 -8.13 -8.46 9.11
C GLY A 137 -6.62 -8.44 8.81
N SER A 138 -6.21 -8.00 7.62
CA SER A 138 -4.81 -7.87 7.23
C SER A 138 -4.14 -6.63 7.84
N VAL A 139 -4.93 -5.63 8.29
CA VAL A 139 -4.38 -4.36 8.78
C VAL A 139 -3.49 -4.59 9.99
N ALA A 140 -2.26 -4.10 9.90
CA ALA A 140 -1.28 -4.20 10.97
C ALA A 140 -0.34 -3.00 10.99
N LEU A 141 -0.08 -2.49 12.20
CA LEU A 141 0.94 -1.47 12.44
C LEU A 141 1.80 -1.89 13.62
N TYR A 142 3.11 -1.84 13.43
CA TYR A 142 4.12 -2.17 14.42
C TYR A 142 5.05 -0.96 14.58
N ASP A 143 5.28 -0.55 15.81
CA ASP A 143 6.23 0.49 16.20
C ASP A 143 6.69 0.24 17.65
N GLY A 144 7.86 -0.39 17.80
CA GLY A 144 8.34 -0.95 19.08
C GLY A 144 7.45 -2.04 19.68
N GLY A 145 6.38 -2.44 18.97
CA GLY A 145 5.32 -3.33 19.39
C GLY A 145 4.08 -3.14 18.50
N TYR A 146 3.18 -4.13 18.46
CA TYR A 146 1.95 -4.02 17.67
C TYR A 146 1.02 -2.95 18.25
N LYS A 147 0.69 -1.94 17.44
CA LYS A 147 -0.34 -0.95 17.75
C LYS A 147 -1.72 -1.43 17.29
N VAL A 148 -1.75 -2.26 16.25
CA VAL A 148 -2.95 -2.96 15.75
C VAL A 148 -2.53 -4.20 14.97
N GLY A 149 -3.34 -5.25 15.06
CA GLY A 149 -3.21 -6.48 14.27
C GLY A 149 -1.84 -7.18 14.43
N PRO A 150 -1.44 -7.99 13.43
CA PRO A 150 -2.29 -8.48 12.34
C PRO A 150 -3.35 -9.46 12.88
N GLY A 151 -4.52 -9.52 12.23
CA GLY A 151 -5.54 -10.54 12.53
C GLY A 151 -5.33 -11.86 11.79
N ARG A 152 -4.33 -11.93 10.91
CA ARG A 152 -4.00 -13.09 10.05
C ARG A 152 -2.53 -13.04 9.62
N ASN A 153 -2.01 -14.14 9.08
CA ASN A 153 -0.65 -14.14 8.53
C ASN A 153 -0.54 -13.23 7.31
N LEU A 154 0.54 -12.44 7.25
CA LEU A 154 0.81 -11.49 6.16
C LEU A 154 2.02 -11.96 5.33
N PRO A 155 1.93 -12.01 3.99
CA PRO A 155 3.04 -12.47 3.15
C PRO A 155 4.10 -11.40 2.90
N ASN A 156 3.75 -10.12 3.05
CA ASN A 156 4.66 -9.00 2.89
C ASN A 156 4.26 -7.81 3.78
N ALA A 157 5.21 -6.90 3.99
CA ALA A 157 5.05 -5.74 4.84
C ALA A 157 5.92 -4.58 4.34
N VAL A 158 5.46 -3.35 4.59
CA VAL A 158 6.29 -2.15 4.48
C VAL A 158 7.06 -1.97 5.79
N ILE A 159 8.39 -1.91 5.70
CA ILE A 159 9.30 -1.77 6.82
C ILE A 159 10.12 -0.49 6.62
N ILE A 160 10.09 0.39 7.62
CA ILE A 160 10.93 1.58 7.70
C ILE A 160 12.06 1.27 8.69
N LYS A 161 13.29 1.60 8.32
CA LYS A 161 14.51 1.36 9.11
C LYS A 161 15.32 2.64 9.24
#